data_AF-A0A4Q4YMK6-F1
#
_entry.id   AF-A0A4Q4YMK6-F1
#
_cell.length_a   1.000
_cell.length_b   1.000
_cell.length_c   1.000
_cell.angle_alpha   90.00
_cell.angle_beta   90.00
_cell.angle_gamma   90.00
#
_symmetry.space_group_name_H-M   'P 1'
#
loop_
_entity.id
_entity.type
_entity.pdbx_description
1 polymer ?
#
loop_
_entity_poly.entity_id
_entity_poly.type
_entity_poly.pdbx_seq_one_letter_code
_entity_poly.pdbx_strand_id
1 'polypeptide(L)'
;MPLIPGLYPGELWGGHGGKASTQTFVGRDRAWFFLYEQLERPTRERNRYSKEDAARYAERWGNLAITDRLKVKDLYRAVLNCSLVDLHEGLLDVFSWDRLVLVGDALCKHTPNAGNGYNGGV
;
A
#
# COMPACT_ATOMS: atom_id res chain seq x y z
N MET A 1 -16.30 -4.46 -14.60
CA MET A 1 -15.88 -3.28 -15.38
C MET A 1 -14.50 -3.61 -15.93
N PRO A 2 -14.23 -3.38 -17.23
CA PRO A 2 -12.93 -3.69 -17.81
C PRO A 2 -11.82 -2.87 -17.15
N LEU A 3 -10.58 -3.37 -17.19
CA LEU A 3 -9.38 -2.61 -16.82
C LEU A 3 -9.33 -1.31 -17.64
N ILE A 4 -8.83 -0.24 -17.05
CA ILE A 4 -8.62 1.00 -17.81
C ILE A 4 -7.54 0.78 -18.88
N PRO A 5 -7.62 1.50 -20.02
CA PRO A 5 -6.56 1.44 -21.02
C PRO A 5 -5.18 1.74 -20.42
N GLY A 6 -4.17 0.93 -20.79
CA GLY A 6 -2.79 1.08 -20.32
C GLY A 6 -2.39 0.18 -19.14
N LEU A 7 -3.34 -0.55 -18.56
CA LEU A 7 -3.08 -1.68 -17.65
C LEU A 7 -3.23 -3.01 -18.39
N TYR A 8 -2.25 -3.90 -18.24
CA TYR A 8 -2.31 -5.24 -18.83
C TYR A 8 -2.26 -6.33 -17.74
N PRO A 9 -3.10 -7.38 -17.83
CA PRO A 9 -3.07 -8.49 -16.89
C PRO A 9 -1.67 -9.11 -16.72
N GLY A 10 -1.30 -9.40 -15.47
CA GLY A 10 0.01 -9.96 -15.13
C GLY A 10 1.09 -8.91 -14.86
N GLU A 11 0.81 -7.63 -15.10
CA GLU A 11 1.75 -6.57 -14.78
C GLU A 11 1.83 -6.30 -13.28
N LEU A 12 3.07 -6.08 -12.82
CA LEU A 12 3.39 -5.55 -11.50
C LEU A 12 4.34 -4.38 -11.70
N TRP A 13 3.98 -3.23 -11.15
CA TRP A 13 4.80 -2.02 -11.21
C TRP A 13 5.05 -1.50 -9.81
N GLY A 14 6.29 -1.08 -9.55
CA GLY A 14 6.72 -0.45 -8.32
C GLY A 14 7.55 0.80 -8.61
N GLY A 15 7.21 1.92 -7.98
CA GLY A 15 7.95 3.16 -8.07
C GLY A 15 8.40 3.61 -6.69
N HIS A 16 9.69 3.93 -6.53
CA HIS A 16 10.26 4.42 -5.27
C HIS A 16 10.75 5.85 -5.42
N GLY A 17 10.10 6.78 -4.74
CA GLY A 17 10.54 8.17 -4.60
C GLY A 17 11.03 8.47 -3.18
N GLY A 18 11.57 9.67 -2.98
CA GLY A 18 12.16 10.06 -1.69
C GLY A 18 11.16 10.15 -0.52
N LYS A 19 9.91 10.56 -0.78
CA LYS A 19 8.86 10.68 0.23
C LYS A 19 7.61 9.84 -0.03
N ALA A 20 7.50 9.29 -1.23
CA ALA A 20 6.34 8.51 -1.62
C ALA A 20 6.75 7.37 -2.55
N SER A 21 5.98 6.29 -2.51
CA SER A 21 6.16 5.14 -3.41
C SER A 21 4.81 4.65 -3.91
N THR A 22 4.84 4.04 -5.08
CA THR A 22 3.65 3.50 -5.76
C THR A 22 3.84 2.02 -6.00
N GLN A 23 2.74 1.26 -5.94
CA GLN A 23 2.74 -0.16 -6.27
C GLN A 23 1.43 -0.51 -6.96
N THR A 24 1.48 -1.37 -7.98
CA THR A 24 0.30 -1.84 -8.69
C THR A 24 0.40 -3.31 -8.98
N PHE A 25 -0.72 -4.01 -8.81
CA PHE A 25 -0.90 -5.40 -9.20
C PHE A 25 -2.08 -5.48 -10.16
N VAL A 26 -1.85 -5.97 -11.38
CA VAL A 26 -2.88 -6.07 -12.40
C VAL A 26 -3.30 -7.54 -12.54
N GLY A 27 -4.48 -7.85 -12.01
CA GLY A 27 -5.14 -9.13 -12.25
C GLY A 27 -5.83 -9.18 -13.61
N ARG A 28 -6.58 -10.26 -13.85
CA ARG A 28 -7.31 -10.45 -15.12
C ARG A 28 -8.37 -9.38 -15.37
N ASP A 29 -9.18 -9.10 -14.35
CA ASP A 29 -10.37 -8.23 -14.46
C ASP A 29 -10.34 -7.04 -13.50
N ARG A 30 -9.35 -6.99 -12.60
CA ARG A 30 -9.20 -5.96 -11.57
C ARG A 30 -7.73 -5.63 -11.37
N ALA A 31 -7.47 -4.40 -10.97
CA ALA A 31 -6.17 -3.95 -10.52
C ALA A 31 -6.28 -3.40 -9.10
N TRP A 32 -5.19 -3.53 -8.35
CA TRP A 32 -5.00 -2.91 -7.05
C TRP A 32 -3.82 -1.99 -7.17
N PHE A 33 -3.94 -0.80 -6.58
CA PHE A 33 -2.83 0.11 -6.47
C PHE A 33 -2.70 0.62 -5.05
N PHE A 34 -1.47 0.92 -4.69
CA PHE A 34 -1.09 1.48 -3.41
C PHE A 34 -0.23 2.71 -3.65
N LEU A 35 -0.47 3.72 -2.82
CA LEU A 35 0.34 4.91 -2.72
C LEU A 35 0.72 5.03 -1.25
N TYR A 36 2.01 5.12 -1.00
CA TYR A 36 2.57 5.23 0.33
C TYR A 36 3.26 6.58 0.46
N GLU A 37 3.08 7.26 1.59
CA GLU A 37 3.76 8.52 1.93
C GLU A 37 4.46 8.31 3.26
N GLN A 38 5.73 8.71 3.29
CA GLN A 38 6.51 8.68 4.52
C GLN A 38 6.02 9.78 5.46
N LEU A 39 5.71 9.41 6.71
CA LEU A 39 5.44 10.37 7.78
C LEU A 39 6.74 11.07 8.20
N GLU A 40 6.64 12.32 8.64
CA GLU A 40 7.82 13.09 9.12
C GLU A 40 8.55 12.39 10.28
N ARG A 41 7.80 11.69 11.12
CA ARG A 41 8.32 10.87 12.22
C ARG A 41 7.42 9.66 12.46
N PRO A 42 7.97 8.53 12.95
CA PRO A 42 7.17 7.43 13.46
C PRO A 42 6.23 7.91 14.56
N THR A 43 5.02 7.35 14.61
CA THR A 43 4.02 7.66 15.63
C THR A 43 3.33 6.40 16.12
N ARG A 44 2.81 6.45 17.35
CA ARG A 44 1.91 5.44 17.93
C ARG A 44 0.45 5.91 17.94
N GLU A 45 0.21 7.14 17.50
CA GLU A 45 -1.13 7.69 17.36
C GLU A 45 -1.85 6.99 16.21
N ARG A 46 -3.16 6.80 16.38
CA ARG A 46 -4.00 6.18 15.38
C ARG A 46 -4.92 7.24 14.78
N ASN A 47 -4.88 7.38 13.47
CA ASN A 47 -5.72 8.30 12.75
C ASN A 47 -6.95 7.60 12.18
N ARG A 48 -8.01 8.39 11.96
CA ARG A 48 -9.14 7.98 11.12
C ARG A 48 -9.24 8.99 9.99
N TYR A 49 -9.21 8.48 8.77
CA TYR A 49 -9.25 9.31 7.58
C TYR A 49 -10.65 9.31 6.99
N SER A 50 -11.10 10.50 6.62
CA SER A 50 -12.31 10.71 5.84
C SER A 50 -12.09 10.38 4.35
N LYS A 51 -13.16 10.37 3.56
CA LYS A 51 -13.06 10.25 2.10
C LYS A 51 -12.37 11.48 1.49
N GLU A 52 -12.59 12.64 2.10
CA GLU A 52 -11.98 13.91 1.70
C GLU A 52 -10.47 13.90 1.96
N ASP A 53 -10.01 13.26 3.04
CA ASP A 53 -8.58 13.04 3.30
C ASP A 53 -7.95 12.17 2.20
N ALA A 54 -8.60 11.05 1.86
CA ALA A 54 -8.13 10.19 0.77
C ALA A 54 -8.10 10.92 -0.58
N ALA A 55 -9.09 11.78 -0.87
CA ALA A 55 -9.11 12.59 -2.09
C ALA A 55 -7.98 13.63 -2.12
N ARG A 56 -7.73 14.34 -1.02
CA ARG A 56 -6.59 15.27 -0.91
C ARG A 56 -5.26 14.56 -1.06
N TYR A 57 -5.14 13.37 -0.49
CA TYR A 57 -3.95 12.53 -0.57
C TYR A 57 -3.67 12.09 -2.02
N ALA A 58 -4.71 11.62 -2.72
CA ALA A 58 -4.62 11.24 -4.13
C ALA A 58 -4.31 12.43 -5.04
N GLU A 59 -4.86 13.62 -4.77
CA GLU A 59 -4.56 14.84 -5.53
C GLU A 59 -3.10 15.27 -5.35
N ARG A 60 -2.60 15.29 -4.10
CA ARG A 60 -1.21 15.67 -3.76
C ARG A 60 -0.20 14.87 -4.57
N TRP A 61 -0.40 13.57 -4.68
CA TRP A 61 0.51 12.64 -5.35
C TRP A 61 0.02 12.23 -6.74
N GLY A 62 -1.02 12.87 -7.27
CA GLY A 62 -1.72 12.44 -8.47
C GLY A 62 -0.86 12.42 -9.73
N ASN A 63 0.23 13.20 -9.75
CA ASN A 63 1.16 13.26 -10.88
C ASN A 63 2.28 12.22 -10.83
N LEU A 64 2.40 11.44 -9.74
CA LEU A 64 3.37 10.35 -9.68
C LEU A 64 3.05 9.29 -10.75
N ALA A 65 4.10 8.85 -11.43
CA ALA A 65 4.01 7.70 -12.32
C ALA A 65 3.70 6.44 -11.49
N ILE A 66 2.80 5.62 -12.01
CA ILE A 66 2.45 4.34 -11.42
C ILE A 66 2.74 3.17 -12.36
N THR A 67 2.68 3.43 -13.66
CA THR A 67 3.34 2.66 -14.70
C THR A 67 4.15 3.62 -15.58
N ASP A 68 4.81 3.11 -16.61
CA ASP A 68 5.39 3.90 -17.70
C ASP A 68 4.35 4.70 -18.51
N ARG A 69 3.05 4.35 -18.40
CA ARG A 69 1.95 4.90 -19.19
C ARG A 69 0.96 5.73 -18.38
N LEU A 70 0.81 5.42 -17.09
CA LEU A 70 -0.25 5.93 -16.23
C LEU A 70 0.32 6.63 -14.99
N LYS A 71 -0.45 7.59 -14.49
CA LYS A 71 -0.19 8.27 -13.22
C LYS A 71 -1.23 7.88 -12.18
N VAL A 72 -0.95 8.17 -10.91
CA VAL A 72 -1.86 7.91 -9.79
C VAL A 72 -3.25 8.49 -10.02
N LYS A 73 -3.35 9.72 -10.52
CA LYS A 73 -4.65 10.37 -10.79
C LYS A 73 -5.51 9.62 -11.80
N ASP A 74 -4.89 8.91 -12.75
CA ASP A 74 -5.61 8.18 -13.79
C ASP A 74 -6.29 6.94 -13.19
N LEU A 75 -5.60 6.23 -12.29
CA LEU A 75 -6.18 5.12 -11.54
C LEU A 75 -7.20 5.58 -10.50
N TYR A 76 -6.94 6.69 -9.80
CA TYR A 76 -7.84 7.21 -8.78
C TYR A 76 -9.21 7.60 -9.36
N ARG A 77 -9.24 8.19 -10.57
CA ARG A 77 -10.50 8.53 -11.26
C ARG A 77 -11.36 7.31 -11.61
N ALA A 78 -10.74 6.15 -11.79
CA ALA A 78 -11.41 4.90 -12.14
C ALA A 78 -11.59 3.96 -10.94
N VAL A 79 -11.24 4.40 -9.72
CA VAL A 79 -11.23 3.54 -8.55
C VAL A 79 -12.66 3.15 -8.14
N LEU A 80 -12.87 1.86 -7.87
CA LEU A 80 -14.15 1.37 -7.38
C LEU A 80 -14.33 1.62 -5.88
N ASN A 81 -13.25 1.52 -5.11
CA ASN A 81 -13.21 1.78 -3.68
C ASN A 81 -11.77 2.15 -3.28
N CYS A 82 -11.63 3.16 -2.42
CA CYS A 82 -10.35 3.61 -1.89
C CYS A 82 -10.51 4.00 -0.41
N SER A 83 -9.51 3.67 0.39
CA SER A 83 -9.39 4.10 1.78
C SER A 83 -7.96 4.55 2.05
N LEU A 84 -7.82 5.45 3.01
CA LEU A 84 -6.54 5.89 3.55
C LEU A 84 -6.39 5.33 4.97
N VAL A 85 -5.24 4.75 5.27
CA VAL A 85 -4.94 4.10 6.55
C VAL A 85 -3.50 4.36 6.96
N ASP A 86 -3.25 4.39 8.27
CA ASP A 86 -1.90 4.32 8.81
C ASP A 86 -1.31 2.92 8.55
N LEU A 87 -0.02 2.87 8.22
CA LEU A 87 0.74 1.64 8.15
C LEU A 87 1.46 1.40 9.47
N HIS A 88 1.18 0.25 10.07
CA HIS A 88 1.89 -0.18 11.27
C HIS A 88 3.10 -1.02 10.88
N GLU A 89 4.19 -0.84 11.61
CA GLU A 89 5.44 -1.57 11.45
C GLU A 89 5.99 -1.93 12.85
N GLY A 90 6.72 -3.04 12.95
CA GLY A 90 7.33 -3.44 14.21
C GLY A 90 7.87 -4.87 14.23
N LEU A 91 8.81 -5.12 15.12
CA LEU A 91 9.36 -6.43 15.41
C LEU A 91 9.41 -6.61 16.93
N LEU A 92 8.95 -7.76 17.41
CA LEU A 92 9.07 -8.14 18.82
C LEU A 92 10.26 -9.08 19.01
N ASP A 93 11.07 -8.83 20.05
CA ASP A 93 12.22 -9.68 20.39
C ASP A 93 11.82 -11.01 21.04
N VAL A 94 10.67 -11.02 21.73
CA VAL A 94 10.14 -12.21 22.41
C VAL A 94 8.90 -12.70 21.67
N PHE A 95 8.97 -13.92 21.15
CA PHE A 95 7.91 -14.51 20.31
C PHE A 95 7.22 -15.72 20.94
N SER A 96 7.66 -16.19 22.10
CA SER A 96 7.09 -17.37 22.76
C SER A 96 7.10 -17.27 24.27
N TRP A 97 6.09 -17.85 24.92
CA TRP A 97 6.04 -18.03 26.37
C TRP A 97 5.25 -19.30 26.73
N ASP A 98 5.91 -20.25 27.41
CA ASP A 98 5.37 -21.57 27.77
C ASP A 98 4.76 -22.29 26.54
N ARG A 99 3.42 -22.31 26.43
CA ARG A 99 2.69 -22.98 25.34
C ARG A 99 2.12 -21.99 24.30
N LEU A 100 2.50 -20.72 24.36
CA LEU A 100 2.04 -19.65 23.47
C LEU A 100 3.16 -19.20 22.54
N VAL A 101 2.81 -18.94 21.27
CA VAL A 101 3.72 -18.43 20.25
C VAL A 101 3.05 -17.32 19.43
N LEU A 102 3.82 -16.30 19.06
CA LEU A 102 3.44 -15.24 18.13
C LEU A 102 4.00 -15.57 16.75
N VAL A 103 3.17 -15.43 15.72
CA VAL A 103 3.54 -15.69 14.32
C VAL A 103 2.96 -14.61 13.40
N GLY A 104 3.55 -14.48 12.22
CA GLY A 104 3.16 -13.47 11.23
C GLY A 104 3.18 -12.06 11.78
N ASP A 105 2.17 -11.28 11.41
CA ASP A 105 2.02 -9.86 11.79
C ASP A 105 1.97 -9.60 13.31
N ALA A 106 1.70 -10.63 14.12
CA ALA A 106 1.75 -10.50 15.59
C ALA A 106 3.19 -10.47 16.13
N LEU A 107 4.16 -11.01 15.38
CA LEU A 107 5.58 -11.00 15.72
C LEU A 107 6.34 -9.94 14.92
N CYS A 108 6.18 -9.97 13.59
CA CYS A 108 6.89 -9.09 12.67
C CYS A 108 5.91 -8.47 11.68
N LYS A 109 5.72 -7.16 11.81
CA LYS A 109 4.90 -6.34 10.92
C LYS A 109 5.84 -5.59 9.96
N HIS A 110 5.92 -6.08 8.74
CA HIS A 110 6.81 -5.54 7.70
C HIS A 110 6.27 -4.27 7.05
N THR A 111 7.17 -3.41 6.57
CA THR A 111 6.85 -2.37 5.59
C THR A 111 6.27 -3.02 4.32
N PRO A 112 5.12 -2.57 3.80
CA PRO A 112 4.42 -3.28 2.73
C PRO A 112 5.10 -3.19 1.37
N ASN A 113 6.02 -2.23 1.17
CA ASN A 113 6.65 -1.95 -0.12
C ASN A 113 7.35 -3.17 -0.75
N ALA A 114 7.83 -4.12 0.06
CA ALA A 114 8.47 -5.34 -0.41
C ALA A 114 7.49 -6.48 -0.76
N GLY A 115 6.19 -6.35 -0.45
CA GLY A 115 5.19 -7.39 -0.70
C GLY A 115 5.37 -8.69 0.10
N ASN A 116 6.23 -8.68 1.12
CA ASN A 116 6.66 -9.91 1.82
C ASN A 116 5.91 -10.21 3.11
N GLY A 117 4.91 -9.41 3.51
CA GLY A 117 4.20 -9.59 4.78
C GLY A 117 3.62 -11.00 4.95
N TYR A 118 2.91 -11.50 3.92
CA TYR A 118 2.38 -12.87 3.94
C TYR A 118 3.48 -13.94 3.93
N ASN A 119 4.46 -13.81 3.04
CA ASN A 119 5.53 -14.81 2.86
C ASN A 119 6.43 -14.93 4.09
N GLY A 120 6.64 -13.85 4.85
CA GLY A 120 7.42 -13.89 6.09
C GLY A 120 6.66 -14.48 7.28
N GLY A 121 5.33 -14.60 7.17
CA GLY A 121 4.48 -15.06 8.27
C GLY A 121 3.98 -16.50 8.16
N VAL A 122 4.14 -17.14 7.00
CA VAL A 122 3.79 -18.55 6.74
C VAL A 122 5.03 -19.43 6.85
#